data_AF-A0AAU6WIQ0-F1
#
_entry.id   AF-A0AAU6WIQ0-F1
#
_cell.length_a   1.000
_cell.length_b   1.000
_cell.length_c   1.000
_cell.angle_alpha   90.00
_cell.angle_beta   90.00
_cell.angle_gamma   90.00
#
_symmetry.space_group_name_H-M   'P 1'
#
loop_
_entity.id
_entity.type
_entity.pdbx_description
1 polymer ?
#
loop_
_entity_poly.entity_id
_entity_poly.type
_entity_poly.pdbx_seq_one_letter_code
_entity_poly.pdbx_strand_id
1 'polypeptide(L)'
;MEDRDWQPTTAIIDSQTTKNSSTSTENIGIDGGKLIKGRKRFYIVDTLGNLLDSFVVAANSYDGTTAIKRWSAKYLENELL
;
A
#
# COMPACT_ATOMS: atom_id res chain seq x y z
N MET A 1 -14.59 -7.21 29.23
CA MET A 1 -14.30 -6.55 27.94
C MET A 1 -14.40 -7.65 26.91
N GLU A 2 -15.63 -7.98 26.55
CA GLU A 2 -16.02 -9.01 25.58
C GLU A 2 -15.24 -8.91 24.26
N ASP A 3 -15.12 -10.08 23.61
CA ASP A 3 -14.58 -10.37 22.28
C ASP A 3 -14.77 -9.24 21.26
N ARG A 4 -13.86 -8.28 21.26
CA ARG A 4 -13.79 -7.27 20.22
C ARG A 4 -12.89 -7.82 19.13
N ASP A 5 -13.46 -8.04 17.96
CA ASP A 5 -12.69 -8.35 16.76
C ASP A 5 -11.63 -7.24 16.60
N TRP A 6 -10.35 -7.60 16.66
CA TRP A 6 -9.24 -6.64 16.69
C TRP A 6 -9.02 -5.97 15.32
N GLN A 7 -9.87 -6.29 14.35
CA GLN A 7 -9.80 -5.76 13.01
C GLN A 7 -10.25 -4.29 12.94
N PRO A 8 -9.54 -3.47 12.15
CA PRO A 8 -9.92 -2.07 11.96
C PRO A 8 -11.27 -2.00 11.23
N THR A 9 -12.17 -1.16 11.73
CA THR A 9 -13.47 -0.93 11.08
C THR A 9 -13.32 -0.26 9.71
N THR A 10 -12.23 0.47 9.48
CA THR A 10 -11.95 1.15 8.21
C THR A 10 -10.44 1.23 8.00
N ALA A 11 -10.01 0.98 6.77
CA ALA A 11 -8.65 1.19 6.31
C ALA A 11 -8.59 2.35 5.32
N ILE A 12 -7.67 3.28 5.55
CA ILE A 12 -7.40 4.44 4.69
C ILE A 12 -6.13 4.14 3.90
N ILE A 13 -6.18 4.34 2.59
CA ILE A 13 -5.07 4.04 1.67
C ILE A 13 -4.57 5.34 1.05
N ASP A 14 -3.26 5.53 1.08
CA ASP A 14 -2.58 6.55 0.29
C ASP A 14 -1.46 5.94 -0.55
N SER A 15 -1.25 6.49 -1.75
CA SER A 15 -0.23 6.06 -2.69
C SER A 15 0.66 7.22 -3.12
N GLN A 16 1.98 6.98 -3.16
CA GLN A 16 2.93 7.97 -3.60
C GLN A 16 3.97 7.37 -4.54
N THR A 17 4.13 8.01 -5.70
CA THR A 17 5.21 7.70 -6.64
C THR A 17 6.41 8.59 -6.34
N THR A 18 7.59 7.99 -6.21
CA THR A 18 8.87 8.70 -6.07
C THR A 18 9.82 8.33 -7.20
N LYS A 19 10.68 9.26 -7.60
CA LYS A 19 11.71 9.02 -8.63
C LYS A 19 12.64 7.89 -8.19
N ASN A 20 13.06 7.06 -9.16
CA ASN A 20 13.98 5.96 -8.88
C ASN A 20 15.39 6.48 -8.50
N SER A 21 16.12 5.72 -7.66
CA SER A 21 17.56 5.94 -7.44
C SER A 21 18.40 5.14 -8.45
N SER A 22 19.69 5.46 -8.55
CA SER A 22 20.63 4.70 -9.38
C SER A 22 20.86 3.25 -8.91
N THR A 23 20.58 2.96 -7.65
CA THR A 23 20.82 1.65 -7.02
C THR A 23 19.58 0.77 -6.92
N SER A 24 18.37 1.31 -7.10
CA SER A 24 17.15 0.51 -7.13
C SER A 24 17.00 -0.18 -8.48
N THR A 25 16.92 -1.51 -8.46
CA THR A 25 16.76 -2.38 -9.63
C THR A 25 15.38 -3.06 -9.69
N GLU A 26 14.60 -3.01 -8.61
CA GLU A 26 13.30 -3.68 -8.50
C GLU A 26 12.13 -2.69 -8.39
N ASN A 27 10.94 -3.16 -8.75
CA ASN A 27 9.69 -2.41 -8.60
C ASN A 27 9.73 -1.03 -9.30
N ILE A 28 10.28 -0.99 -10.51
CA ILE A 28 10.43 0.23 -11.31
C ILE A 28 9.36 0.25 -12.40
N GLY A 29 8.68 1.38 -12.54
CA GLY A 29 7.74 1.64 -13.62
C GLY A 29 7.75 3.11 -14.01
N ILE A 30 6.79 3.51 -14.84
CA ILE A 30 6.53 4.91 -15.17
C ILE A 30 5.12 5.26 -14.73
N ASP A 31 5.00 6.24 -13.84
CA ASP A 31 3.72 6.87 -13.54
C ASP A 31 3.42 7.88 -14.64
N GLY A 32 2.48 7.53 -15.53
CA GLY A 32 2.11 8.37 -16.66
C GLY A 32 1.39 9.65 -16.26
N GLY A 33 0.72 9.68 -15.10
CA GLY A 33 0.05 10.89 -14.59
C GLY A 33 1.04 11.92 -14.05
N LYS A 34 2.15 11.45 -13.47
CA LYS A 34 3.20 12.31 -12.88
C LYS A 34 4.42 12.48 -13.79
N LEU A 35 4.51 11.71 -14.88
CA LEU A 35 5.67 11.62 -15.76
C LEU A 35 6.98 11.26 -15.01
N ILE A 36 6.86 10.37 -14.02
CA ILE A 36 7.99 9.95 -13.18
C ILE A 36 8.34 8.50 -13.48
N LYS A 37 9.59 8.25 -13.92
CA LYS A 37 10.21 6.92 -13.82
C LYS A 37 10.58 6.66 -12.38
N GLY A 38 9.90 5.70 -11.75
CA GLY A 38 9.92 5.60 -10.30
C GLY A 38 9.36 4.31 -9.75
N ARG A 39 9.11 4.37 -8.44
CA ARG A 39 8.50 3.32 -7.62
C ARG A 39 7.29 3.93 -6.92
N LYS A 40 6.25 3.14 -6.68
CA LYS A 40 5.03 3.59 -5.98
C LYS A 40 4.92 2.88 -4.64
N ARG A 41 4.90 3.66 -3.56
CA ARG A 41 4.69 3.18 -2.20
C ARG A 41 3.23 3.36 -1.80
N PHE A 42 2.73 2.41 -1.02
CA PHE A 42 1.41 2.47 -0.40
C PHE A 42 1.57 2.48 1.12
N TYR A 43 0.73 3.26 1.78
CA TYR A 43 0.49 3.18 3.22
C TYR A 43 -0.98 2.87 3.44
N ILE A 44 -1.24 1.90 4.31
CA ILE A 44 -2.58 1.56 4.79
C ILE A 44 -2.61 1.85 6.28
N VAL A 45 -3.55 2.69 6.72
CA VAL A 45 -3.68 3.10 8.13
C VAL A 45 -5.11 2.91 8.62
N ASP A 46 -5.29 2.81 9.93
CA ASP A 46 -6.61 2.88 10.57
C ASP A 46 -7.10 4.34 10.71
N THR A 47 -8.29 4.52 11.30
CA THR A 47 -8.90 5.84 11.50
C THR A 47 -8.19 6.70 12.55
N LEU A 48 -7.34 6.11 13.39
CA LEU A 48 -6.49 6.82 14.36
C LEU A 48 -5.10 7.13 13.80
N GLY A 49 -4.80 6.66 12.58
CA GLY A 49 -3.51 6.84 11.91
C GLY A 49 -2.47 5.78 12.24
N ASN A 50 -2.85 4.67 12.89
CA ASN A 50 -1.93 3.56 13.13
C ASN A 50 -1.63 2.85 11.82
N LEU A 51 -0.35 2.55 11.59
CA LEU A 51 0.10 1.86 10.38
C LEU A 51 -0.32 0.39 10.41
N LEU A 52 -1.08 -0.03 9.40
CA LEU A 52 -1.51 -1.41 9.20
C LEU A 52 -0.58 -2.14 8.22
N ASP A 53 -0.28 -1.55 7.06
CA ASP A 53 0.64 -2.15 6.08
C ASP A 53 1.38 -1.06 5.29
N SER A 54 2.56 -1.41 4.80
CA SER A 54 3.30 -0.58 3.85
C SER A 54 4.06 -1.46 2.86
N PHE A 55 3.99 -1.10 1.58
CA PHE A 55 4.60 -1.91 0.52
C PHE A 55 4.91 -1.05 -0.71
N VAL A 56 5.80 -1.55 -1.56
CA VAL A 56 6.28 -0.85 -2.75
C VAL A 56 6.08 -1.72 -3.98
N VAL A 57 5.59 -1.10 -5.05
CA VAL A 57 5.35 -1.71 -6.36
C VAL A 57 5.92 -0.81 -7.48
N ALA A 58 5.86 -1.30 -8.72
CA ALA A 58 6.20 -0.49 -9.88
C ALA A 58 5.32 0.75 -10.01
N ALA A 59 5.88 1.87 -10.46
CA ALA A 59 5.16 3.14 -10.50
C ALA A 59 3.92 3.16 -11.42
N ASN A 60 3.86 2.25 -12.40
CA ASN A 60 2.71 2.09 -13.29
C ASN A 60 1.58 1.23 -12.71
N SER A 61 1.72 0.70 -11.48
CA SER A 61 0.65 -0.05 -10.81
C SER A 61 -0.53 0.86 -10.50
N TYR A 62 -1.75 0.33 -10.62
CA TYR A 62 -2.99 1.08 -10.41
C TYR A 62 -3.41 1.08 -8.93
N ASP A 63 -3.68 2.25 -8.38
CA ASP A 63 -3.82 2.47 -6.94
C ASP A 63 -4.91 1.60 -6.31
N GLY A 64 -6.13 1.68 -6.85
CA GLY A 64 -7.28 0.96 -6.31
C GLY A 64 -7.12 -0.55 -6.37
N THR A 65 -6.78 -1.09 -7.55
CA THR A 65 -6.65 -2.54 -7.75
C THR A 65 -5.50 -3.12 -6.93
N THR A 66 -4.36 -2.43 -6.87
CA THR A 66 -3.19 -2.89 -6.12
C THR A 66 -3.46 -2.88 -4.62
N ALA A 67 -4.07 -1.81 -4.09
CA ALA A 67 -4.34 -1.71 -2.66
C ALA A 67 -5.40 -2.71 -2.19
N ILE A 68 -6.50 -2.88 -2.95
CA ILE A 68 -7.54 -3.87 -2.63
C ILE A 68 -6.93 -5.28 -2.64
N LYS A 69 -6.14 -5.64 -3.66
CA LYS A 69 -5.50 -6.96 -3.73
C LYS A 69 -4.59 -7.22 -2.52
N ARG A 70 -3.82 -6.22 -2.11
CA ARG A 70 -2.95 -6.33 -0.92
C ARG A 70 -3.76 -6.46 0.36
N TRP A 71 -4.78 -5.62 0.54
CA TRP A 71 -5.66 -5.65 1.71
C TRP A 71 -6.38 -6.98 1.83
N SER A 72 -6.98 -7.49 0.75
CA SER A 72 -7.67 -8.78 0.75
C SER A 72 -6.75 -9.94 1.11
N ALA A 73 -5.50 -9.94 0.61
CA ALA A 73 -4.52 -10.96 0.99
C ALA A 73 -4.21 -10.91 2.49
N LYS A 74 -3.93 -9.71 3.01
CA LYS A 74 -3.60 -9.51 4.43
C LYS A 74 -4.76 -9.81 5.38
N TYR A 75 -5.98 -9.46 4.98
CA TYR A 75 -7.19 -9.76 5.73
C TYR A 75 -7.45 -11.27 5.83
N LEU A 76 -7.25 -12.01 4.74
CA LEU A 76 -7.47 -13.47 4.69
C LEU A 76 -6.38 -14.25 5.42
N GLU A 77 -5.15 -13.76 5.42
CA GLU A 77 -3.99 -14.41 6.06
C GLU A 77 -3.91 -14.12 7.57
N ASN A 78 -4.77 -13.23 8.10
CA ASN A 78 -4.83 -12.82 9.50
C ASN A 78 -3.48 -12.26 10.05
N GLU A 79 -2.54 -11.87 9.17
CA GLU A 79 -1.21 -11.38 9.55
C GLU A 79 -1.19 -9.94 10.06
N LEU A 80 -2.32 -9.24 10.03
CA LEU A 80 -2.48 -7.89 10.58
C LEU A 80 -3.05 -7.91 12.01
N LEU A 81 -3.14 -9.10 12.62
CA LEU A 81 -3.54 -9.34 14.01
C LEU A 81 -2.48 -10.14 14.76
#